data_AF-A0AAF0DIE4-F1
#
_entry.id   AF-A0AAF0DIE4-F1
#
_cell.length_a   1.000
_cell.length_b   1.000
_cell.length_c   1.000
_cell.angle_alpha   90.00
_cell.angle_beta   90.00
_cell.angle_gamma   90.00
#
_symmetry.space_group_name_H-M   'P 1'
#
loop_
_entity.id
_entity.type
_entity.pdbx_description
1 polymer ?
#
loop_
_entity_poly.entity_id
_entity_poly.type
_entity_poly.pdbx_seq_one_letter_code
_entity_poly.pdbx_strand_id
1 'polypeptide(L)' 'MAKAKKTGDTLASRLALVMKSGKVTLGTKSTLKTLRSGKAKLILIAANCPPLRKSELEYFTISAETTEEVAGK' A
#
# COMPACT_ATOMS: atom_id res chain seq x y z
N MET A 1 -30.77 -6.97 -22.92
CA MET A 1 -29.36 -7.23 -22.54
C MET A 1 -28.89 -6.09 -21.65
N ALA A 2 -29.02 -6.24 -20.33
CA ALA A 2 -28.62 -5.19 -19.38
C ALA A 2 -27.09 -5.20 -19.26
N LYS A 3 -26.43 -4.14 -19.75
CA LYS A 3 -25.01 -3.89 -19.47
C LYS A 3 -24.87 -3.66 -17.96
N ALA A 4 -24.29 -4.65 -17.27
CA ALA A 4 -23.91 -4.50 -15.87
C ALA A 4 -22.91 -3.34 -15.76
N LYS A 5 -23.37 -2.21 -15.21
CA LYS A 5 -22.55 -1.06 -14.87
C LYS A 5 -21.68 -1.48 -13.68
N LYS A 6 -20.52 -2.08 -13.94
CA LYS A 6 -19.55 -2.44 -12.90
C LYS A 6 -19.05 -1.14 -12.26
N THR A 7 -19.54 -0.88 -11.05
CA THR A 7 -19.18 0.22 -10.18
C THR A 7 -17.65 0.35 -10.11
N GLY A 8 -17.14 1.53 -10.48
CA GLY A 8 -15.70 1.82 -10.68
C GLY A 8 -14.88 1.96 -9.39
N ASP A 9 -15.24 1.23 -8.34
CA ASP A 9 -14.61 1.24 -7.01
C ASP A 9 -13.60 0.10 -6.86
N THR A 10 -12.70 -0.07 -7.82
CA THR A 10 -11.60 -1.02 -7.69
C THR A 10 -10.47 -0.42 -6.85
N LEU A 11 -9.66 -1.25 -6.19
CA LEU A 11 -8.43 -0.81 -5.52
C LEU A 11 -7.54 0.00 -6.48
N ALA A 12 -7.44 -0.44 -7.73
CA ALA A 12 -6.68 0.26 -8.77
C ALA A 12 -7.22 1.68 -9.03
N SER A 13 -8.55 1.86 -9.06
CA SER A 13 -9.20 3.18 -9.21
C SER A 13 -8.91 4.10 -8.02
N ARG A 14 -8.97 3.56 -6.79
CA ARG A 14 -8.64 4.30 -5.56
C ARG A 14 -7.16 4.66 -5.49
N LEU A 15 -6.29 3.74 -5.88
CA LEU A 15 -4.84 3.96 -5.94
C LEU A 15 -4.48 5.03 -6.97
N ALA A 16 -5.13 5.03 -8.15
CA ALA A 16 -4.93 6.06 -9.16
C ALA A 16 -5.31 7.46 -8.64
N LEU A 17 -6.37 7.58 -7.84
CA LEU A 17 -6.74 8.84 -7.19
C LEU A 17 -5.69 9.27 -6.16
N VAL A 18 -5.23 8.36 -5.29
CA VAL A 18 -4.21 8.63 -4.27
C VAL A 18 -2.88 9.03 -4.92
N MET A 19 -2.51 8.43 -6.06
CA MET A 19 -1.33 8.83 -6.82
C MET A 19 -1.46 10.23 -7.44
N LYS A 20 -2.69 10.65 -7.80
CA LYS A 20 -2.94 11.96 -8.42
C LYS A 20 -2.98 13.11 -7.41
N SER A 21 -3.64 12.93 -6.27
CA SER A 21 -3.91 14.01 -5.30
C SER A 21 -3.46 13.72 -3.86
N GLY A 22 -3.05 12.49 -3.57
CA GLY A 22 -2.63 12.06 -2.24
C GLY A 22 -1.14 12.30 -1.96
N LYS A 23 -0.76 12.10 -0.69
CA LYS A 23 0.64 12.07 -0.26
C LYS A 23 1.11 10.63 -0.26
N VAL A 24 2.10 10.33 -1.11
CA VAL A 24 2.62 8.98 -1.30
C VAL A 24 4.15 8.99 -1.22
N THR A 25 4.69 7.93 -0.64
CA THR A 25 6.13 7.65 -0.63
C THR A 25 6.38 6.28 -1.24
N LEU A 26 7.34 6.22 -2.15
CA LEU A 26 7.71 5.00 -2.86
C LEU A 26 9.14 4.61 -2.47
N GLY A 27 9.38 3.29 -2.39
CA GLY A 27 10.68 2.70 -2.07
C GLY A 27 10.86 2.42 -0.57
N THR A 28 11.59 1.35 -0.25
CA THR A 28 11.64 0.82 1.12
C THR A 28 12.34 1.72 2.12
N LYS A 29 13.43 2.41 1.75
CA LYS A 29 14.14 3.33 2.66
C LYS A 29 13.26 4.51 3.10
N SER A 30 12.51 5.10 2.18
CA SER A 30 11.57 6.19 2.42
C SER A 30 10.37 5.70 3.23
N THR A 31 9.81 4.54 2.87
CA THR A 31 8.71 3.92 3.62
C THR A 31 9.07 3.68 5.08
N LEU A 32 10.27 3.15 5.37
CA LEU A 32 10.75 2.94 6.74
C LEU A 32 10.87 4.27 7.53
N LYS A 33 11.32 5.35 6.89
CA LYS A 33 11.37 6.68 7.54
C LYS A 33 9.96 7.20 7.85
N THR A 34 9.02 7.08 6.92
CA THR A 34 7.63 7.51 7.13
C THR A 34 6.89 6.67 8.17
N LEU A 35 7.21 5.38 8.23
CA LEU A 35 6.66 4.44 9.21
C LEU A 35 7.15 4.76 10.62
N ARG A 36 8.48 4.94 10.80
CA ARG A 36 9.06 5.37 12.09
C ARG A 36 8.58 6.75 12.55
N SER A 37 8.20 7.62 11.60
CA SER A 37 7.65 8.94 11.91
C SER A 37 6.15 8.90 12.25
N GLY A 38 5.49 7.73 12.20
CA GLY A 38 4.05 7.58 12.44
C GLY A 38 3.17 8.27 11.37
N LYS A 39 3.74 8.62 10.21
CA LYS A 39 3.02 9.33 9.14
C LYS A 39 2.40 8.38 8.11
N ALA A 40 2.89 7.14 8.05
CA ALA A 40 2.34 6.11 7.19
C ALA A 40 1.02 5.59 7.76
N LYS A 41 -0.02 5.54 6.93
CA LYS A 41 -1.35 5.01 7.31
C LYS A 41 -1.71 3.71 6.60
N LEU A 42 -1.09 3.48 5.43
CA LEU A 42 -1.28 2.31 4.59
C LEU A 42 0.05 2.02 3.91
N ILE A 43 0.45 0.75 3.90
CA ILE A 43 1.62 0.28 3.16
C ILE A 43 1.17 -0.80 2.18
N LEU A 44 1.58 -0.62 0.92
CA LEU A 44 1.32 -1.57 -0.15
C LEU A 44 2.63 -2.28 -0.51
N ILE A 45 2.63 -3.61 -0.37
CA ILE A 45 3.78 -4.45 -0.72
C ILE A 45 3.48 -5.17 -2.03
N ALA A 46 4.38 -5.05 -3.00
CA ALA A 46 4.27 -5.78 -4.26
C ALA A 46 4.52 -7.28 -4.03
N ALA A 47 3.76 -8.13 -4.74
CA ALA A 47 3.90 -9.58 -4.64
C ALA A 47 5.30 -10.11 -4.99
N ASN A 48 6.07 -9.37 -5.81
CA ASN A 48 7.43 -9.73 -6.22
C ASN A 48 8.53 -9.15 -5.30
N CYS A 49 8.19 -8.56 -4.15
CA CYS A 49 9.19 -8.05 -3.20
C CYS A 49 10.03 -9.21 -2.61
N PRO A 50 11.37 -9.08 -2.50
CA PRO A 50 12.22 -10.12 -1.92
C PRO A 50 11.78 -10.48 -0.50
N PRO A 51 11.77 -11.77 -0.12
CA PRO A 51 11.17 -12.25 1.13
C PRO A 51 11.78 -11.59 2.37
N LEU A 52 13.10 -11.43 2.42
CA LEU A 52 13.77 -10.76 3.55
C LEU A 52 13.27 -9.33 3.79
N ARG A 53 13.06 -8.57 2.70
CA ARG A 53 12.62 -7.17 2.77
C ARG A 53 11.12 -7.05 3.05
N LYS A 54 10.35 -8.02 2.57
CA LYS A 54 8.93 -8.16 2.91
C LYS A 54 8.77 -8.41 4.40
N SER A 55 9.49 -9.39 4.96
CA SER A 55 9.47 -9.68 6.40
C SER A 55 9.97 -8.51 7.26
N GLU A 56 10.98 -7.77 6.79
CA GLU A 56 11.43 -6.54 7.46
C GLU A 56 10.30 -5.50 7.53
N LEU A 57 9.60 -5.24 6.43
CA LEU A 57 8.48 -4.30 6.39
C LEU A 57 7.31 -4.77 7.26
N GLU A 58 6.90 -6.02 7.14
CA GLU A 58 5.81 -6.65 7.92
C GLU A 58 6.10 -6.59 9.43
N TYR A 59 7.35 -6.74 9.84
CA TYR A 59 7.72 -6.59 11.25
C TYR A 59 7.51 -5.16 11.75
N PHE A 60 7.91 -4.16 10.97
CA PHE A 60 7.78 -2.76 11.39
C PHE A 60 6.35 -2.23 11.35
N THR A 61 5.48 -2.77 10.49
CA THR A 61 4.06 -2.36 10.40
C THR A 61 3.22 -2.88 11.55
N ILE A 62 3.45 -4.12 12.01
CA ILE A 62 2.82 -4.70 13.21
C ILE A 62 3.13 -3.84 14.43
N SER A 63 4.37 -3.36 14.54
CA SER A 63 4.79 -2.48 15.63
C SER A 63 4.21 -1.06 15.53
N ALA A 64 3.67 -0.65 14.37
CA ALA A 64 3.24 0.73 14.09
C ALA A 64 1.71 0.87 13.94
N GLU A 65 0.93 -0.17 14.25
CA GLU A 65 -0.53 -0.20 14.15
C GLU A 65 -1.06 0.20 12.74
N THR A 66 -0.30 -0.09 11.69
CA THR A 66 -0.67 0.26 10.30
C THR A 66 -1.34 -0.90 9.57
N THR A 67 -2.35 -0.62 8.74
CA THR A 67 -2.99 -1.62 7.89
C THR A 67 -2.09 -2.01 6.72
N GLU A 68 -2.00 -3.32 6.45
CA GLU A 68 -1.22 -3.87 5.35
C GLU A 68 -2.10 -4.48 4.27
N GLU A 69 -1.76 -4.23 3.01
CA GLU A 69 -2.41 -4.88 1.87
C GLU A 69 -1.37 -5.28 0.82
N VAL A 70 -1.40 -6.56 0.42
CA VAL A 70 -0.49 -7.10 -0.59
C VAL A 70 -1.12 -6.90 -1.96
N ALA A 71 -0.51 -6.06 -2.78
CA ALA A 71 -0.96 -5.83 -4.14
C ALA A 71 -0.72 -7.10 -4.99
N GLY A 72 -1.81 -7.79 -5.36
CA GLY A 72 -1.78 -8.96 -6.25
C GLY A 72 -2.34 -10.27 -5.68
N LYS A 73 -2.99 -10.24 -4.51
CA LYS A 73 -3.96 -11.26 -4.12
C LYS A 73 -5.38 -10.78 -4.40
#